data_AF-A0A2H6AA86-F1
#
_entry.id   AF-A0A2H6AA86-F1
#
_cell.length_a   1.000
_cell.length_b   1.000
_cell.length_c   1.000
_cell.angle_alpha   90.00
_cell.angle_beta   90.00
_cell.angle_gamma   90.00
#
_symmetry.space_group_name_H-M   'P 1'
#
loop_
_entity.id
_entity.type
_entity.pdbx_description
1 polymer ?
#
loop_
_entity_poly.entity_id
_entity_poly.type
_entity_poly.pdbx_seq_one_letter_code
_entity_poly.pdbx_strand_id
1 'polypeptide(L)'
;MKKLWLLILTILLLTNFSFAATCPSKTVPSYRFITFVGKLEGLGGDKEVKVWFEYGTDKDKLDKKTKELILNEPQIFCLREKGVNPCTTYYYRAAAQNAAGVNYGEIKEIKTLCRGSLNPINLIKENFKKSAKWIIF
;
A
#
# COMPACT_ATOMS: atom_id res chain seq x y z
N MET A 1 38.43 -5.13 -49.81
CA MET A 1 39.17 -4.10 -49.01
C MET A 1 38.13 -3.08 -48.59
N LYS A 2 37.80 -2.77 -47.34
CA LYS A 2 38.40 -2.99 -46.02
C LYS A 2 37.28 -3.32 -45.03
N LYS A 3 37.47 -4.37 -44.24
CA LYS A 3 36.68 -4.66 -43.04
C LYS A 3 37.00 -3.55 -42.03
N LEU A 4 36.00 -2.78 -41.60
CA LEU A 4 36.14 -1.90 -40.43
C LEU A 4 35.32 -2.50 -39.29
N TRP A 5 35.97 -3.41 -38.57
CA TRP A 5 35.59 -3.79 -37.22
C TRP A 5 35.75 -2.56 -36.33
N LEU A 6 34.64 -1.93 -35.94
CA LEU A 6 34.64 -0.95 -34.85
C LEU A 6 34.08 -1.63 -33.60
N LEU A 7 35.04 -2.03 -32.78
CA LEU A 7 35.02 -2.29 -31.34
C LEU A 7 33.70 -2.04 -30.62
N ILE A 8 33.19 -3.14 -30.07
CA ILE A 8 32.39 -3.25 -28.85
C ILE A 8 32.95 -2.29 -27.78
N LEU A 9 32.32 -1.15 -27.55
CA LEU A 9 32.40 -0.42 -26.27
C LEU A 9 31.33 0.69 -26.16
N THR A 10 30.06 0.33 -26.21
CA THR A 10 29.03 1.16 -25.59
C THR A 10 28.46 0.37 -24.43
N ILE A 11 29.12 0.59 -23.30
CA ILE A 11 28.66 0.46 -21.92
C ILE A 11 27.22 -0.06 -21.88
N LEU A 12 27.07 -1.34 -21.55
CA LEU A 12 25.84 -1.85 -20.99
C LEU A 12 25.61 -1.02 -19.72
N LEU A 13 24.85 0.06 -19.84
CA LEU A 13 24.31 0.77 -18.70
C LEU A 13 23.41 -0.25 -18.01
N LEU A 14 24.01 -1.01 -17.09
CA LEU A 14 23.31 -1.69 -16.02
C LEU A 14 22.73 -0.57 -15.16
N THR A 15 21.69 0.06 -15.69
CA THR A 15 20.73 0.76 -14.87
C THR A 15 20.32 -0.29 -13.86
N ASN A 16 20.65 -0.03 -12.60
CA ASN A 16 20.08 -0.78 -11.51
C ASN A 16 18.58 -0.56 -11.63
N PHE A 17 17.89 -1.47 -12.31
CA PHE A 17 16.44 -1.55 -12.30
C PHE A 17 16.09 -1.97 -10.88
N SER A 18 16.09 -0.99 -9.99
CA SER A 18 15.42 -1.13 -8.71
C SER A 18 13.95 -1.20 -9.05
N PHE A 19 13.37 -2.39 -8.95
CA PHE A 19 11.92 -2.52 -8.90
C PHE A 19 11.47 -1.74 -7.66
N ALA A 20 11.11 -0.48 -7.84
CA ALA A 20 10.41 0.27 -6.81
C ALA A 20 9.15 -0.55 -6.54
N ALA A 21 9.05 -1.12 -5.33
CA ALA A 21 7.89 -1.89 -4.95
C ALA A 21 6.69 -0.95 -4.99
N THR A 22 5.90 -1.03 -6.05
CA THR A 22 4.73 -0.17 -6.23
C THR A 22 3.68 -0.53 -5.20
N CYS A 23 2.92 0.46 -4.76
CA CYS A 23 1.83 0.24 -3.84
C CYS A 23 0.76 -0.65 -4.49
N PRO A 24 0.15 -1.59 -3.75
CA PRO A 24 -1.00 -2.32 -4.26
C PRO A 24 -2.15 -1.33 -4.50
N SER A 25 -3.09 -1.70 -5.39
CA SER A 25 -4.23 -0.82 -5.74
C SER A 25 -5.20 -0.58 -4.58
N LYS A 26 -5.17 -1.43 -3.54
CA LYS A 26 -6.02 -1.36 -2.34
C LYS A 26 -5.25 -1.86 -1.12
N THR A 27 -5.72 -1.50 0.07
CA THR A 27 -5.20 -2.03 1.35
C THR A 27 -5.23 -3.56 1.34
N VAL A 28 -4.10 -4.19 1.68
CA VAL A 28 -3.94 -5.65 1.67
C VAL A 28 -3.63 -6.17 3.08
N PRO A 29 -4.50 -6.99 3.68
CA PRO A 29 -4.20 -7.67 4.93
C PRO A 29 -3.35 -8.92 4.69
N SER A 30 -2.54 -9.26 5.69
CA SER A 30 -1.87 -10.55 5.81
C SER A 30 -2.11 -11.12 7.22
N TYR A 31 -1.42 -12.21 7.55
CA TYR A 31 -1.52 -12.87 8.85
C TYR A 31 -0.97 -12.01 9.99
N ARG A 32 0.15 -11.29 9.78
CA ARG A 32 0.79 -10.43 10.82
C ARG A 32 1.21 -9.06 10.32
N PHE A 33 0.67 -8.61 9.20
CA PHE A 33 0.87 -7.25 8.72
C PHE A 33 -0.33 -6.79 7.92
N ILE A 34 -0.48 -5.47 7.80
CA ILE A 34 -1.39 -4.82 6.86
C ILE A 34 -0.55 -3.86 6.02
N THR A 35 -0.72 -3.90 4.71
CA THR A 35 -0.22 -2.84 3.82
C THR A 35 -1.36 -1.87 3.58
N PHE A 36 -1.38 -0.75 4.30
CA PHE A 36 -2.36 0.31 4.12
C PHE A 36 -2.08 1.07 2.83
N VAL A 37 -3.13 1.48 2.12
CA VAL A 37 -3.03 2.25 0.87
C VAL A 37 -3.93 3.47 0.96
N GLY A 38 -3.38 4.61 0.55
CA GLY A 38 -4.03 5.92 0.57
C GLY A 38 -3.65 6.70 -0.68
N LYS A 39 -4.36 7.80 -0.92
CA LYS A 39 -4.09 8.71 -2.03
C LYS A 39 -4.07 10.13 -1.47
N LEU A 40 -2.98 10.84 -1.73
CA LEU A 40 -2.89 12.27 -1.50
C LEU A 40 -3.39 12.98 -2.76
N GLU A 41 -4.39 13.84 -2.63
CA GLU A 41 -5.01 14.52 -3.79
C GLU A 41 -4.47 15.93 -4.04
N GLY A 42 -3.83 16.54 -3.04
CA GLY A 42 -3.31 17.89 -3.12
C GLY A 42 -2.42 18.22 -1.93
N LEU A 43 -1.57 19.23 -2.08
CA LEU A 43 -0.68 19.71 -1.01
C LEU A 43 -1.25 20.89 -0.22
N GLY A 44 -2.43 21.38 -0.63
CA GLY A 44 -3.08 22.52 0.04
C GLY A 44 -2.27 23.82 -0.05
N GLY A 45 -1.46 24.00 -1.09
CA GLY A 45 -0.60 25.18 -1.28
C GLY A 45 0.81 25.05 -0.71
N ASP A 46 1.09 24.01 0.07
CA ASP A 46 2.43 23.77 0.63
C ASP A 46 3.32 22.95 -0.32
N LYS A 47 4.63 22.95 -0.05
CA LYS A 47 5.63 22.20 -0.83
C LYS A 47 5.68 20.72 -0.48
N GLU A 48 5.26 20.37 0.73
CA GLU A 48 5.30 19.01 1.24
C GLU A 48 4.13 18.76 2.20
N VAL A 49 3.71 17.49 2.29
CA VAL A 49 2.68 17.00 3.19
C VAL A 49 3.17 15.73 3.87
N LYS A 50 2.99 15.64 5.18
CA LYS A 50 3.20 14.40 5.93
C LYS A 50 1.95 13.54 5.86
N VAL A 51 2.10 12.28 5.49
CA VAL A 51 1.00 11.30 5.45
C VAL A 51 1.28 10.10 6.33
N TRP A 52 0.23 9.54 6.93
CA TRP A 52 0.28 8.31 7.73
C TRP A 52 -1.08 7.62 7.77
N PHE A 53 -1.16 6.47 8.45
CA PHE A 53 -2.42 5.84 8.82
C PHE A 53 -2.56 5.77 10.33
N GLU A 54 -3.76 6.07 10.81
CA GLU A 54 -4.21 5.72 12.16
C GLU A 54 -5.02 4.44 12.07
N TYR A 55 -4.86 3.55 13.04
CA TYR A 55 -5.55 2.26 13.05
C TYR A 55 -5.78 1.75 14.47
N GLY A 56 -6.76 0.86 14.64
CA GLY A 56 -7.15 0.30 15.93
C GLY A 56 -8.11 -0.88 15.76
N THR A 57 -8.43 -1.58 16.84
CA THR A 57 -9.47 -2.63 16.84
C THR A 57 -10.84 -2.11 17.24
N ASP A 58 -10.90 -0.86 17.68
CA ASP A 58 -12.11 -0.12 17.99
C ASP A 58 -12.31 0.96 16.91
N LYS A 59 -13.50 1.03 16.32
CA LYS A 59 -13.82 1.97 15.25
C LYS A 59 -13.79 3.42 15.74
N ASP A 60 -14.18 3.63 16.99
CA ASP A 60 -14.27 4.97 17.59
C ASP A 60 -12.96 5.39 18.25
N LYS A 61 -11.96 4.48 18.31
CA LYS A 61 -10.66 4.72 18.90
C LYS A 61 -9.52 4.10 18.09
N LEU A 62 -8.95 4.90 17.19
CA LEU A 62 -7.77 4.55 16.39
C LEU A 62 -6.48 4.95 17.14
N ASP A 63 -6.05 4.13 18.08
CA ASP A 63 -4.98 4.43 19.04
C ASP A 63 -3.55 4.13 18.55
N LYS A 64 -3.39 3.57 17.34
CA LYS A 64 -2.09 3.26 16.74
C LYS A 64 -1.86 4.08 15.50
N LYS A 65 -0.58 4.32 15.19
CA LYS A 65 -0.14 5.16 14.08
C LYS A 65 1.05 4.51 13.37
N THR A 66 1.01 4.49 12.03
CA THR A 66 2.16 4.06 11.22
C THR A 66 3.28 5.09 11.27
N LYS A 67 4.44 4.76 10.70
CA LYS A 67 5.43 5.80 10.36
C LYS A 67 4.82 6.86 9.44
N GLU A 68 5.35 8.07 9.52
CA GLU A 68 5.02 9.16 8.62
C GLU A 68 5.86 9.07 7.35
N LEU A 69 5.28 9.51 6.23
CA LEU A 69 5.94 9.68 4.94
C LEU A 69 5.75 11.12 4.49
N ILE A 70 6.82 11.78 4.04
CA ILE A 70 6.75 13.11 3.44
C ILE A 70 6.56 12.95 1.94
N LEU A 71 5.54 13.62 1.40
CA LEU A 71 5.21 13.64 -0.02
C LEU A 71 5.23 15.07 -0.54
N ASN A 72 5.81 15.26 -1.72
CA ASN A 72 5.95 16.58 -2.36
C ASN A 72 5.05 16.74 -3.59
N GLU A 73 4.19 15.75 -3.85
CA GLU A 73 3.24 15.75 -4.96
C GLU A 73 2.06 14.80 -4.67
N PRO A 74 0.88 15.05 -5.26
CA PRO A 74 -0.26 14.14 -5.20
C PRO A 74 0.09 12.76 -5.76
N GLN A 75 -0.10 11.71 -4.97
CA GLN A 75 0.19 10.34 -5.38
C GLN A 75 -0.51 9.30 -4.51
N ILE A 76 -0.52 8.05 -4.98
CA ILE A 76 -0.84 6.90 -4.15
C ILE A 76 0.37 6.59 -3.27
N PHE A 77 0.12 6.34 -1.98
CA PHE A 77 1.14 5.90 -1.04
C PHE A 77 0.66 4.69 -0.25
N CYS A 78 1.62 3.93 0.27
CA CYS A 78 1.34 2.76 1.08
C CYS A 78 2.37 2.58 2.18
N LEU A 79 1.87 2.11 3.33
CA LEU A 79 2.68 1.91 4.52
C LEU A 79 2.36 0.53 5.09
N ARG A 80 3.40 -0.29 5.26
CA ARG A 80 3.25 -1.63 5.81
C ARG A 80 3.47 -1.59 7.31
N GLU A 81 2.44 -1.99 8.05
CA GLU A 81 2.47 -2.13 9.49
C GLU A 81 2.55 -3.61 9.87
N LYS A 82 3.51 -3.98 10.71
CA LYS A 82 3.79 -5.37 11.11
C LYS A 82 3.33 -5.59 12.56
N GLY A 83 3.24 -6.86 12.98
CA GLY A 83 2.95 -7.20 14.37
C GLY A 83 1.47 -7.06 14.76
N VAL A 84 0.58 -6.81 13.80
CA VAL A 84 -0.87 -6.90 14.02
C VAL A 84 -1.29 -8.33 14.36
N ASN A 85 -2.39 -8.46 15.10
CA ASN A 85 -2.95 -9.75 15.48
C ASN A 85 -3.64 -10.38 14.26
N PRO A 86 -3.47 -11.70 14.03
CA PRO A 86 -4.18 -12.42 12.98
C PRO A 86 -5.67 -12.52 13.29
N CYS A 87 -6.48 -12.81 12.28
CA CYS A 87 -7.93 -13.02 12.39
C CYS A 87 -8.69 -11.89 13.11
N THR A 88 -8.14 -10.67 13.09
CA THR A 88 -8.60 -9.52 13.86
C THR A 88 -9.11 -8.45 12.90
N THR A 89 -10.27 -7.88 13.21
CA THR A 89 -10.79 -6.72 12.50
C THR A 89 -10.07 -5.47 12.97
N TYR A 90 -9.55 -4.71 12.02
CA TYR A 90 -8.94 -3.41 12.23
C TYR A 90 -9.74 -2.33 11.50
N TYR A 91 -9.90 -1.20 12.16
CA TYR A 91 -10.37 0.04 11.57
C TYR A 91 -9.16 0.94 11.31
N TYR A 92 -9.20 1.71 10.23
CA TYR A 92 -8.10 2.58 9.85
C TYR A 92 -8.57 3.79 9.05
N ARG A 93 -7.81 4.88 9.10
CA ARG A 93 -7.98 6.05 8.22
C ARG A 93 -6.63 6.59 7.79
N ALA A 94 -6.58 7.17 6.59
CA ALA A 94 -5.45 7.98 6.18
C ALA A 94 -5.49 9.35 6.86
N ALA A 95 -4.34 9.93 7.12
CA ALA A 95 -4.20 11.30 7.59
C ALA A 95 -3.12 12.01 6.78
N ALA A 96 -3.32 13.32 6.57
CA ALA A 96 -2.41 14.19 5.85
C ALA A 96 -2.26 15.50 6.62
N GLN A 97 -1.03 15.93 6.86
CA GLN A 97 -0.72 17.17 7.58
C GLN A 97 0.17 18.08 6.74
N ASN A 98 -0.26 19.34 6.66
CA ASN A 98 0.52 20.44 6.14
C ASN A 98 0.55 21.59 7.18
N ALA A 99 1.01 22.79 6.80
CA ALA A 99 1.09 23.92 7.73
C ALA A 99 -0.29 24.41 8.22
N ALA A 100 -1.36 24.17 7.44
CA ALA A 100 -2.72 24.56 7.80
C ALA A 100 -3.38 23.60 8.81
N GLY A 101 -2.86 22.37 8.95
CA GLY A 101 -3.37 21.40 9.93
C GLY A 101 -3.44 19.98 9.38
N VAL A 102 -4.23 19.15 10.05
CA VAL A 102 -4.43 17.73 9.71
C VAL A 102 -5.80 17.52 9.07
N ASN A 103 -5.83 16.83 7.94
CA ASN A 103 -7.06 16.31 7.34
C ASN A 103 -7.09 14.78 7.48
N TYR A 104 -8.27 14.24 7.77
CA TYR A 104 -8.51 12.82 7.98
C TYR A 104 -9.44 12.27 6.91
N GLY A 105 -9.05 11.14 6.32
CA GLY A 105 -9.92 10.38 5.43
C GLY A 105 -11.01 9.60 6.18
N GLU A 106 -11.89 8.98 5.41
CA GLU A 106 -12.91 8.08 5.94
C GLU A 106 -12.30 6.89 6.69
N ILE A 107 -12.99 6.45 7.75
CA ILE A 107 -12.63 5.23 8.46
C ILE A 107 -13.08 4.02 7.63
N LYS A 108 -12.13 3.13 7.35
CA LYS A 108 -12.31 1.88 6.61
C LYS A 108 -12.05 0.70 7.53
N GLU A 109 -12.59 -0.46 7.16
CA GLU A 109 -12.42 -1.71 7.89
C GLU A 109 -11.59 -2.70 7.07
N ILE A 110 -10.73 -3.47 7.75
CA ILE A 110 -10.03 -4.61 7.16
C ILE A 110 -9.83 -5.72 8.19
N LYS A 111 -10.02 -6.99 7.78
CA LYS A 111 -9.75 -8.15 8.63
C LYS A 111 -8.42 -8.81 8.24
N THR A 112 -7.54 -9.02 9.22
CA THR A 112 -6.29 -9.78 9.01
C THR A 112 -6.58 -11.25 8.75
N LEU A 113 -5.67 -11.92 8.04
CA LEU A 113 -5.85 -13.33 7.70
C LEU A 113 -5.81 -14.19 8.98
N CYS A 114 -6.68 -15.19 9.04
CA CYS A 114 -6.64 -16.22 10.08
C CYS A 114 -5.63 -17.31 9.65
N ARG A 115 -5.11 -18.11 10.59
CA ARG A 115 -4.16 -19.20 10.26
C ARG A 115 -4.72 -20.16 9.20
N GLY A 116 -6.02 -20.46 9.25
CA GLY A 116 -6.70 -21.30 8.26
C GLY A 116 -6.84 -20.68 6.86
N SER A 117 -6.73 -19.35 6.75
CA SER A 117 -6.76 -18.63 5.47
C SER A 117 -5.42 -18.69 4.74
N LEU A 118 -4.33 -19.17 5.38
CA LEU A 118 -3.03 -19.35 4.72
C LEU A 118 -2.89 -20.70 4.01
N ASN A 119 -3.89 -21.58 4.09
CA ASN A 119 -3.88 -22.80 3.30
C ASN A 119 -4.02 -22.42 1.80
N PRO A 120 -3.07 -22.79 0.92
CA PRO A 120 -3.12 -22.46 -0.50
C PRO A 120 -4.45 -22.83 -1.16
N ILE A 121 -5.07 -23.93 -0.74
CA ILE A 121 -6.38 -24.37 -1.25
C ILE A 121 -7.50 -23.38 -0.86
N ASN A 122 -7.45 -22.81 0.34
CA ASN A 122 -8.45 -21.84 0.80
C ASN A 122 -8.25 -20.46 0.15
N LEU A 123 -7.00 -20.06 -0.10
CA LEU A 123 -6.68 -18.83 -0.85
C LEU A 123 -7.19 -18.92 -2.28
N ILE A 124 -6.99 -20.06 -2.95
CA ILE A 124 -7.52 -20.32 -4.29
C ILE A 124 -9.05 -20.23 -4.27
N LYS A 125 -9.72 -20.90 -3.32
CA LYS A 125 -11.19 -20.85 -3.18
C LYS A 125 -11.74 -19.44 -2.92
N GLU A 126 -11.12 -18.65 -2.05
CA GLU A 126 -11.53 -17.26 -1.81
C GLU A 126 -11.33 -16.37 -3.04
N ASN A 127 -10.23 -16.56 -3.78
CA ASN A 127 -9.97 -15.83 -5.02
C ASN A 127 -11.00 -16.19 -6.11
N PHE A 128 -11.35 -17.48 -6.26
CA PHE A 128 -12.42 -17.92 -7.16
C PHE A 128 -13.80 -17.37 -6.75
N LYS A 129 -14.11 -17.31 -5.45
CA LYS A 129 -15.37 -16.73 -4.95
C LYS A 129 -15.46 -15.23 -5.23
N LYS A 130 -14.35 -14.49 -5.16
CA LYS A 130 -14.30 -13.06 -5.50
C LYS A 130 -14.40 -12.80 -7.01
N SER A 131 -13.92 -13.71 -7.86
CA SER A 131 -14.03 -13.59 -9.32
C SER A 131 -15.39 -14.03 -9.87
N ALA A 132 -16.17 -14.83 -9.15
CA ALA A 132 -17.48 -15.33 -9.57
C ALA A 132 -18.64 -14.31 -9.44
N LYS A 133 -18.38 -13.02 -9.19
CA LYS A 133 -19.41 -11.99 -9.00
C LYS A 133 -19.95 -11.37 -10.31
N TRP A 134 -19.79 -12.03 -11.46
CA TRP A 134 -20.19 -11.49 -12.78
C TRP A 134 -20.93 -12.49 -13.67
N ILE A 135 -21.71 -13.41 -13.10
CA ILE A 135 -22.67 -14.19 -13.90
C ILE A 135 -24.05 -13.97 -13.31
N ILE A 136 -24.77 -13.01 -13.88
CA ILE A 136 -26.22 -12.91 -13.82
C ILE A 136 -26.65 -13.24 -15.26
N PHE A 137 -27.51 -14.24 -15.44
CA PHE A 137 -28.20 -14.46 -16.72
C PHE A 137 -29.22 -13.36 -16.96
#